data_AF-A0A368G5M1-F1
#
_entry.id   AF-A0A368G5M1-F1
#
_cell.length_a   1.000
_cell.length_b   1.000
_cell.length_c   1.000
_cell.angle_alpha   90.00
_cell.angle_beta   90.00
_cell.angle_gamma   90.00
#
_symmetry.space_group_name_H-M   'P 1'
#
loop_
_entity.id
_entity.type
_entity.pdbx_description
1 polymer ?
#
loop_
_entity_poly.entity_id
_entity_poly.type
_entity_poly.pdbx_seq_one_letter_code
_entity_poly.pdbx_strand_id
1 'polypeptide(L)'
;MLLFYVAATLCIFLSQQYIIRASEPNLCDAKGTLQCENYQTCCMFANGEYGCCPFTAANCCPSTDFCCPAGFRCGNSSCLRMDM
;
A
#
# COMPACT_ATOMS: atom_id res chain seq x y z
N MET A 1 1.50 47.70 -8.71
CA MET A 1 0.30 46.84 -8.89
C MET A 1 0.62 45.59 -9.71
N LEU A 2 1.19 45.69 -10.92
CA LEU A 2 1.61 44.50 -11.70
C LEU A 2 2.62 43.59 -10.98
N LEU A 3 3.62 44.15 -10.29
CA LEU A 3 4.64 43.39 -9.53
C LEU A 3 4.05 42.52 -8.41
N PHE A 4 2.99 42.97 -7.75
CA PHE A 4 2.29 42.19 -6.71
C PHE A 4 1.51 41.02 -7.30
N TYR A 5 0.92 41.19 -8.49
CA TYR A 5 0.16 40.14 -9.19
C TYR A 5 1.09 39.03 -9.71
N VAL A 6 2.27 39.40 -10.21
CA VAL A 6 3.33 38.46 -10.63
C VAL A 6 3.85 37.63 -9.46
N ALA A 7 4.09 38.25 -8.28
CA ALA A 7 4.50 37.53 -7.08
C ALA A 7 3.43 36.56 -6.56
N ALA A 8 2.16 36.97 -6.57
CA ALA A 8 1.04 36.12 -6.15
C ALA A 8 0.86 34.90 -7.07
N THR A 9 0.98 35.09 -8.39
CA THR A 9 0.86 33.99 -9.36
C THR A 9 2.04 33.02 -9.28
N LEU A 10 3.28 33.48 -9.14
CA LEU A 10 4.45 32.61 -8.91
C LEU A 10 4.32 31.77 -7.63
N CYS A 11 3.85 32.36 -6.53
CA CYS A 11 3.58 31.59 -5.29
C CYS A 11 2.49 30.53 -5.48
N ILE A 12 1.44 30.82 -6.25
CA ILE A 12 0.38 29.85 -6.56
C ILE A 12 0.89 28.72 -7.47
N PHE A 13 1.72 29.03 -8.49
CA PHE A 13 2.33 28.01 -9.36
C PHE A 13 3.39 27.14 -8.64
N LEU A 14 4.19 27.72 -7.74
CA LEU A 14 5.17 26.99 -6.91
C LEU A 14 4.50 26.14 -5.82
N SER A 15 3.33 26.53 -5.33
CA SER A 15 2.54 25.72 -4.39
C SER A 15 1.68 24.65 -5.07
N GLN A 16 1.26 24.87 -6.33
CA GLN A 16 0.53 23.86 -7.12
C GLN A 16 1.43 22.81 -7.76
N GLN A 17 2.76 23.03 -7.85
CA GLN A 17 3.73 22.01 -8.27
C GLN A 17 4.34 21.21 -7.10
N TYR A 18 3.95 21.50 -5.84
CA TYR A 18 4.41 20.76 -4.66
C TYR A 18 3.29 19.94 -3.96
N ILE A 19 2.10 19.86 -4.56
CA ILE A 19 1.03 18.96 -4.10
C ILE A 19 0.47 18.20 -5.30
N ILE A 20 1.33 17.45 -6.02
CA ILE A 20 0.90 16.09 -6.32
C ILE A 20 0.94 15.45 -4.93
N ARG A 21 -0.21 15.30 -4.27
CA ARG A 21 -0.28 14.22 -3.28
C ARG A 21 0.12 13.00 -4.09
N ALA A 22 1.36 12.54 -3.94
CA ALA A 22 1.64 11.13 -4.10
C ALA A 22 0.60 10.53 -3.19
N SER A 23 -0.51 10.08 -3.79
CA SER A 23 -1.53 9.24 -3.17
C SER A 23 -0.73 8.36 -2.24
N GLU A 24 -0.93 8.55 -0.92
CA GLU A 24 -0.11 7.92 0.12
C GLU A 24 0.27 6.56 -0.40
N PRO A 25 1.55 6.35 -0.76
CA PRO A 25 1.90 5.11 -1.41
C PRO A 25 1.44 4.04 -0.42
N ASN A 26 0.77 2.97 -0.88
CA ASN A 26 0.21 1.95 0.02
C ASN A 26 1.38 1.25 0.72
N LEU A 27 1.93 1.93 1.73
CA LEU A 27 3.14 1.65 2.43
C LEU A 27 2.77 0.60 3.45
N CYS A 28 3.26 -0.60 3.20
CA CYS A 28 2.96 -1.73 4.05
C CYS A 28 3.81 -1.74 5.31
N ASP A 29 4.98 -1.10 5.25
CA ASP A 29 5.92 -1.06 6.34
C ASP A 29 5.96 0.34 6.97
N ALA A 30 6.21 0.39 8.28
CA ALA A 30 6.35 1.65 9.01
C ALA A 30 7.56 2.49 8.54
N LYS A 31 8.55 1.88 7.86
CA LYS A 31 9.70 2.59 7.27
C LYS A 31 9.38 3.16 5.89
N GLY A 32 8.28 2.73 5.28
CA GLY A 32 7.81 3.23 4.02
C GLY A 32 8.61 2.80 2.79
N THR A 33 9.31 1.67 2.88
CA THR A 33 10.13 1.12 1.79
C THR A 33 9.38 0.15 0.90
N LEU A 34 8.30 -0.46 1.40
CA LEU A 34 7.50 -1.42 0.65
C LEU A 34 6.15 -0.80 0.28
N GLN A 35 5.97 -0.56 -1.02
CA GLN A 35 4.72 -0.09 -1.58
C GLN A 35 4.06 -1.21 -2.39
N CYS A 36 2.79 -1.51 -2.08
CA CYS A 36 1.98 -2.40 -2.92
C CYS A 36 1.03 -1.62 -3.83
N GLU A 37 0.62 -2.27 -4.92
CA GLU A 37 -0.42 -1.74 -5.81
C GLU A 37 -1.81 -1.77 -5.14
N ASN A 38 -2.77 -0.99 -5.64
CA ASN A 38 -4.09 -0.87 -5.01
C ASN A 38 -4.89 -2.18 -4.93
N TYR A 39 -4.59 -3.15 -5.81
CA TYR A 39 -5.24 -4.46 -5.82
C TYR A 39 -4.48 -5.52 -4.99
N GLN A 40 -3.37 -5.13 -4.36
CA GLN A 40 -2.56 -5.99 -3.53
C GLN A 40 -2.84 -5.74 -2.05
N THR A 41 -2.58 -6.74 -1.23
CA THR A 41 -2.73 -6.63 0.23
C THR A 41 -1.36 -6.70 0.89
N CYS A 42 -1.09 -5.76 1.81
CA CYS A 42 0.09 -5.79 2.66
C CYS A 42 -0.04 -6.88 3.72
N CYS A 43 0.92 -7.81 3.78
CA CYS A 43 0.96 -8.85 4.79
C CYS A 43 2.34 -8.91 5.45
N MET A 44 2.37 -9.21 6.75
CA MET A 44 3.59 -9.53 7.48
C MET A 44 3.77 -11.04 7.52
N PHE A 45 4.96 -11.52 7.16
CA PHE A 45 5.31 -12.94 7.11
C PHE A 45 6.04 -13.40 8.38
N ALA A 46 6.29 -14.71 8.48
CA ALA A 46 6.91 -15.34 9.66
C ALA A 46 8.32 -14.80 9.97
N ASN A 47 9.03 -14.31 8.96
CA ASN A 47 10.34 -13.68 9.10
C ASN A 47 10.28 -12.26 9.69
N GLY A 48 9.08 -11.71 9.93
CA GLY A 48 8.87 -10.34 10.41
C GLY A 48 8.99 -9.28 9.31
N GLU A 49 9.13 -9.68 8.06
CA GLU A 49 9.15 -8.79 6.90
C GLU A 49 7.74 -8.60 6.34
N TYR A 50 7.52 -7.44 5.72
CA TYR A 50 6.30 -7.15 4.98
C TYR A 50 6.46 -7.54 3.52
N GLY A 51 5.39 -8.03 2.91
CA GLY A 51 5.33 -8.26 1.47
C GLY A 51 3.94 -7.99 0.88
N CYS A 52 3.91 -7.97 -0.45
CA CYS A 52 2.70 -7.70 -1.23
C CYS A 52 2.05 -9.00 -1.70
N CYS A 53 0.81 -9.23 -1.29
CA CYS A 53 0.00 -10.34 -1.78
C CYS A 53 -0.74 -9.91 -3.06
N PRO A 54 -0.74 -10.72 -4.12
CA PRO A 54 -1.36 -10.38 -5.41
C PRO A 54 -2.89 -10.42 -5.41
N PHE A 55 -3.51 -10.53 -4.23
CA PHE A 55 -4.96 -10.61 -4.06
C PHE A 55 -5.46 -9.41 -3.27
N THR A 56 -6.64 -8.91 -3.66
CA THR A 56 -7.42 -7.96 -2.86
C THR A 56 -8.00 -8.65 -1.64
N ALA A 57 -7.91 -8.02 -0.47
CA ALA A 57 -8.41 -8.58 0.79
C ALA A 57 -7.89 -9.99 1.08
N ALA A 58 -6.59 -10.21 0.85
CA ALA A 58 -5.91 -11.46 1.15
C ALA A 58 -5.94 -11.74 2.66
N ASN A 59 -6.03 -13.01 3.03
CA ASN A 59 -5.74 -13.44 4.39
C ASN A 59 -4.23 -13.65 4.54
N CYS A 60 -3.63 -12.86 5.42
CA CYS A 60 -2.22 -12.96 5.77
C CYS A 60 -1.97 -14.18 6.66
N CYS A 61 -1.04 -15.05 6.26
CA CYS A 61 -0.64 -16.21 7.05
C CYS A 61 0.68 -15.91 7.78
N PRO A 62 0.65 -15.52 9.07
CA PRO A 62 1.87 -15.10 9.77
C PRO A 62 2.84 -16.25 10.06
N SER A 63 2.42 -17.49 9.90
CA SER A 63 3.24 -18.69 10.14
C SER A 63 3.90 -19.25 8.88
N THR A 64 3.61 -18.67 7.71
CA THR A 64 4.12 -19.15 6.43
C THR A 64 4.58 -17.99 5.57
N ASP A 65 5.33 -18.28 4.51
CA ASP A 65 5.82 -17.26 3.56
C ASP A 65 4.84 -17.03 2.39
N PHE A 66 3.58 -17.41 2.56
CA PHE A 66 2.54 -17.26 1.53
C PHE A 66 1.27 -16.64 2.10
N CYS A 67 0.43 -16.11 1.22
CA CYS A 67 -0.86 -15.54 1.59
C CYS A 67 -1.99 -16.17 0.79
N CYS A 68 -3.18 -16.17 1.39
CA CYS A 68 -4.35 -16.80 0.81
C CYS A 68 -5.34 -15.77 0.26
N PRO A 69 -6.04 -16.07 -0.86
CA PRO A 69 -7.08 -15.20 -1.37
C PRO A 69 -8.27 -15.11 -0.40
N ALA A 70 -9.13 -14.11 -0.60
CA ALA A 70 -10.35 -13.95 0.19
C ALA A 70 -11.22 -15.23 0.14
N GLY A 71 -11.77 -15.61 1.29
CA GLY A 71 -12.57 -16.85 1.43
C GLY A 71 -11.75 -18.12 1.68
N PHE A 72 -10.43 -18.01 1.84
CA PHE A 72 -9.55 -19.12 2.22
C PHE A 72 -8.86 -18.85 3.57
N ARG A 73 -8.62 -19.90 4.34
CA ARG A 73 -7.81 -19.88 5.57
C ARG A 73 -6.44 -20.49 5.34
N CYS A 74 -5.50 -20.09 6.19
CA CYS A 74 -4.15 -20.64 6.23
C CYS A 74 -4.19 -22.08 6.73
N GLY A 75 -3.77 -23.02 5.89
CA GLY A 75 -3.35 -24.36 6.29
C GLY A 75 -1.84 -24.40 6.52
N ASN A 76 -1.29 -25.60 6.74
CA ASN A 76 0.14 -25.78 7.04
C ASN A 76 1.04 -25.45 5.84
N SER A 77 0.56 -25.69 4.62
CA SER A 77 1.28 -25.45 3.37
C SER A 77 0.34 -25.13 2.18
N SER A 78 -0.94 -24.87 2.47
CA SER A 78 -1.97 -24.66 1.46
C SER A 78 -3.05 -23.72 1.96
N CYS A 79 -3.80 -23.15 1.03
CA CYS A 79 -4.99 -22.37 1.32
C CYS A 79 -6.20 -23.30 1.37
N LEU A 80 -6.84 -23.39 2.52
CA LEU A 80 -8.05 -24.19 2.71
C LEU A 80 -9.26 -23.30 2.48
N ARG A 81 -10.18 -23.73 1.63
CA ARG A 81 -11.41 -22.99 1.38
C ARG A 81 -12.24 -22.95 2.67
N MET A 82 -12.73 -21.76 3.03
CA MET A 82 -13.70 -21.60 4.10
C MET A 82 -15.09 -21.87 3.52
N ASP A 83 -15.38 -23.14 3.19
CA ASP A 83 -16.74 -23.54 2.84
C ASP A 83 -17.65 -23.36 4.07
N MET A 84 -18.81 -22.74 3.85
CA MET A 84 -19.78 -22.33 4.86
C MET A 84 -20.74 -23.46 5.23
#